data_AF-A0AAU6RUS2-F1
#
_entry.id   AF-A0AAU6RUS2-F1
#
_cell.length_a   1.000
_cell.length_b   1.000
_cell.length_c   1.000
_cell.angle_alpha   90.00
_cell.angle_beta   90.00
_cell.angle_gamma   90.00
#
_symmetry.space_group_name_H-M   'P 1'
#
loop_
_entity.id
_entity.type
_entity.pdbx_description
1 polymer ?
#
loop_
_entity_poly.entity_id
_entity_poly.type
_entity_poly.pdbx_seq_one_letter_code
_entity_poly.pdbx_strand_id
1 'polypeptide(L)'
;MNKINIFIYLIMSISIILAACGNKVTSDIKNYKAEMQDVQSEEKKLVHELDKLGLDKADQLLGSEVTEEKKKKLKLIEASIHNKIKPQLKVYEQKVKAINPETSEVKDVHNIYKRNLIKKKQFILDLENYMQLFNQSIQSNEKILQYTQVFEKNKNLSEQYANQISAKGKDAKEYELLADIINDNSEQLKNKVEYLSTDATVKQKQQYIENKLLPFLKSNVDKLNQTQISSKHVLGMRKATIEIYYSLINYYRERKLAMNIETKLQNMPIQDILKNTKYIKSIDDEYYEALRKLEEKNK
;
A
#
# COMPACT_ATOMS: atom_id res chain seq x y z
N MET A 1 -75.68 -20.53 6.72
CA MET A 1 -74.72 -19.82 5.85
C MET A 1 -74.19 -20.83 4.83
N ASN A 2 -74.55 -20.70 3.55
CA ASN A 2 -74.16 -21.67 2.51
C ASN A 2 -72.63 -21.74 2.37
N LYS A 3 -72.06 -22.95 2.24
CA LYS A 3 -70.61 -23.18 2.06
C LYS A 3 -69.99 -22.34 0.93
N ILE A 4 -70.78 -22.01 -0.09
CA ILE A 4 -70.41 -21.13 -1.21
C ILE A 4 -70.18 -19.68 -0.76
N ASN A 5 -71.02 -19.14 0.14
CA ASN A 5 -70.85 -17.77 0.63
C ASN A 5 -69.60 -17.62 1.50
N ILE A 6 -69.25 -18.63 2.30
CA ILE A 6 -68.01 -18.64 3.10
C ILE A 6 -66.77 -18.65 2.18
N PHE A 7 -66.82 -19.41 1.08
CA PHE A 7 -65.72 -19.48 0.11
C PHE A 7 -65.54 -18.16 -0.66
N ILE A 8 -66.62 -17.46 -1.00
CA ILE A 8 -66.58 -16.13 -1.63
C ILE A 8 -66.01 -15.08 -0.67
N TYR A 9 -66.41 -15.07 0.61
CA TYR A 9 -65.83 -14.15 1.61
C TYR A 9 -64.34 -14.45 1.87
N LEU A 10 -63.92 -15.72 1.82
CA LEU A 10 -62.51 -16.11 1.95
C LEU A 10 -61.67 -15.63 0.75
N ILE A 11 -62.16 -15.81 -0.48
CA ILE A 11 -61.48 -15.32 -1.68
C ILE A 11 -61.44 -13.79 -1.70
N MET A 12 -62.55 -13.12 -1.34
CA MET A 12 -62.65 -11.67 -1.33
C MET A 12 -61.72 -11.04 -0.26
N SER A 13 -61.59 -11.66 0.92
CA SER A 13 -60.64 -11.24 1.96
C SER A 13 -59.18 -11.47 1.57
N ILE A 14 -58.86 -12.57 0.89
CA ILE A 14 -57.51 -12.82 0.33
C ILE A 14 -57.16 -11.77 -0.74
N SER A 15 -58.10 -11.40 -1.62
CA SER A 15 -57.85 -10.35 -2.63
C SER A 15 -57.66 -8.95 -2.04
N ILE A 16 -58.30 -8.64 -0.91
CA ILE A 16 -58.10 -7.35 -0.20
C ILE A 16 -56.72 -7.30 0.48
N ILE A 17 -56.26 -8.41 1.06
CA ILE A 17 -54.91 -8.51 1.64
C ILE A 17 -53.85 -8.37 0.55
N LEU A 18 -54.05 -9.00 -0.62
CA LEU A 18 -53.13 -8.90 -1.76
C LEU A 18 -53.08 -7.48 -2.34
N ALA A 19 -54.22 -6.78 -2.46
CA ALA A 19 -54.27 -5.39 -2.92
C ALA A 19 -53.62 -4.41 -1.92
N ALA A 20 -53.79 -4.64 -0.62
CA ALA A 20 -53.15 -3.84 0.43
C ALA A 20 -51.62 -4.05 0.49
N CYS A 21 -51.15 -5.29 0.30
CA CYS A 21 -49.71 -5.59 0.18
C CYS A 21 -49.09 -4.94 -1.06
N GLY A 22 -49.76 -4.99 -2.22
CA GLY A 22 -49.31 -4.32 -3.44
C GLY A 22 -49.18 -2.80 -3.27
N ASN A 23 -50.19 -2.14 -2.69
CA ASN A 23 -50.13 -0.70 -2.43
C ASN A 23 -49.00 -0.30 -1.46
N LYS A 24 -48.68 -1.14 -0.46
CA LYS A 24 -47.58 -0.88 0.47
C LYS A 24 -46.23 -0.97 -0.22
N VAL A 25 -46.00 -2.00 -1.05
CA VAL A 25 -44.75 -2.16 -1.82
C VAL A 25 -44.56 -1.00 -2.79
N THR A 26 -45.60 -0.61 -3.53
CA THR A 26 -45.52 0.53 -4.47
C THR A 26 -45.22 1.86 -3.77
N SER A 27 -45.80 2.10 -2.59
CA SER A 27 -45.47 3.28 -1.78
C SER A 27 -44.03 3.26 -1.27
N ASP A 28 -43.56 2.10 -0.78
CA ASP A 28 -42.19 1.92 -0.28
C ASP A 28 -41.15 2.12 -1.40
N ILE A 29 -41.39 1.59 -2.60
CA ILE A 29 -40.55 1.84 -3.79
C ILE A 29 -40.40 3.34 -4.06
N LYS A 30 -41.51 4.10 -4.02
CA LYS A 30 -41.50 5.54 -4.28
C LYS A 30 -40.68 6.30 -3.23
N ASN A 31 -40.89 5.99 -1.95
CA ASN A 31 -40.15 6.61 -0.86
C ASN A 31 -38.66 6.26 -0.94
N TYR A 32 -38.35 4.98 -1.11
CA TYR A 32 -36.99 4.48 -1.30
C TYR A 32 -36.25 5.20 -2.43
N LYS A 33 -36.89 5.38 -3.59
CA LYS A 33 -36.28 6.12 -4.71
C LYS A 33 -35.98 7.57 -4.37
N ALA A 34 -36.87 8.24 -3.63
CA ALA A 34 -36.65 9.61 -3.21
C ALA A 34 -35.45 9.71 -2.25
N GLU A 35 -35.37 8.82 -1.27
CA GLU A 35 -34.24 8.79 -0.33
C GLU A 35 -32.91 8.44 -1.02
N MET A 36 -32.95 7.53 -2.00
CA MET A 36 -31.76 7.11 -2.76
C MET A 36 -31.19 8.19 -3.68
N GLN A 37 -31.91 9.27 -3.99
CA GLN A 37 -31.37 10.37 -4.80
C GLN A 37 -30.15 11.03 -4.15
N ASP A 38 -30.22 11.26 -2.83
CA ASP A 38 -29.13 11.83 -2.06
C ASP A 38 -27.93 10.86 -1.99
N VAL A 39 -28.22 9.58 -1.74
CA VAL A 39 -27.21 8.51 -1.76
C VAL A 39 -26.45 8.46 -3.10
N GLN A 40 -27.18 8.49 -4.21
CA GLN A 40 -26.62 8.47 -5.57
C GLN A 40 -25.85 9.75 -5.89
N SER A 41 -26.23 10.89 -5.32
CA SER A 41 -25.47 12.14 -5.44
C SER A 41 -24.09 12.01 -4.77
N GLU A 42 -24.04 11.46 -3.55
CA GLU A 42 -22.78 11.23 -2.84
C GLU A 42 -21.89 10.17 -3.51
N GLU A 43 -22.51 9.15 -4.11
CA GLU A 43 -21.81 8.18 -4.96
C GLU A 43 -21.18 8.84 -6.20
N LYS A 44 -21.94 9.68 -6.92
CA LYS A 44 -21.42 10.39 -8.10
C LYS A 44 -20.21 11.27 -7.74
N LYS A 45 -20.22 11.92 -6.58
CA LYS A 45 -19.06 12.67 -6.06
C LYS A 45 -17.88 11.73 -5.81
N LEU A 46 -18.10 10.56 -5.21
CA LEU A 46 -17.04 9.58 -5.00
C LEU A 46 -16.42 9.11 -6.32
N VAL A 47 -17.24 8.73 -7.31
CA VAL A 47 -16.77 8.30 -8.63
C VAL A 47 -16.01 9.43 -9.33
N HIS A 48 -16.48 10.67 -9.23
CA HIS A 48 -15.79 11.83 -9.78
C HIS A 48 -14.39 12.04 -9.18
N GLU A 49 -14.22 11.87 -7.87
CA GLU A 49 -12.91 11.94 -7.22
C GLU A 49 -12.00 10.77 -7.63
N LEU A 50 -12.55 9.57 -7.83
CA LEU A 50 -11.79 8.43 -8.36
C LEU A 50 -11.33 8.68 -9.81
N ASP A 51 -12.16 9.30 -10.65
CA ASP A 51 -11.81 9.59 -12.04
C ASP A 51 -10.67 10.60 -12.17
N LYS A 52 -10.59 11.56 -11.24
CA LYS A 52 -9.48 12.52 -11.17
C LYS A 52 -8.12 11.87 -10.93
N LEU A 53 -8.08 10.63 -10.42
CA LEU A 53 -6.83 9.91 -10.22
C LEU A 53 -6.16 9.49 -11.54
N GLY A 54 -6.90 9.43 -12.65
CA GLY A 54 -6.35 9.05 -13.95
C GLY A 54 -5.82 7.61 -14.01
N LEU A 55 -6.47 6.68 -13.30
CA LEU A 55 -6.07 5.27 -13.22
C LEU A 55 -6.25 4.51 -14.55
N ASP A 56 -6.97 5.09 -15.51
CA ASP A 56 -7.07 4.60 -16.89
C ASP A 56 -5.71 4.55 -17.60
N LYS A 57 -4.73 5.32 -17.11
CA LYS A 57 -3.33 5.34 -17.58
C LYS A 57 -2.36 4.74 -16.56
N ALA A 58 -2.83 3.88 -15.67
CA ALA A 58 -2.00 3.28 -14.62
C ALA A 58 -0.75 2.56 -15.15
N ASP A 59 -0.83 1.90 -16.31
CA ASP A 59 0.33 1.23 -16.92
C ASP A 59 1.49 2.20 -17.23
N GLN A 60 1.19 3.47 -17.53
CA GLN A 60 2.20 4.51 -17.76
C GLN A 60 2.81 5.04 -16.46
N LEU A 61 2.06 4.93 -15.35
CA LEU A 61 2.44 5.39 -14.01
C LEU A 61 3.27 4.34 -13.25
N LEU A 62 3.06 3.06 -13.53
CA LEU A 62 3.56 1.93 -12.74
C LEU A 62 4.69 1.12 -13.41
N GLY A 63 5.21 1.62 -14.54
CA GLY A 63 6.36 1.02 -15.24
C GLY A 63 7.69 1.10 -14.48
N SER A 64 8.72 0.45 -15.02
CA SER A 64 10.03 0.26 -14.38
C SER A 64 10.85 1.55 -14.16
N GLU A 65 10.63 2.58 -14.98
CA GLU A 65 11.33 3.86 -14.84
C GLU A 65 10.50 4.87 -14.02
N VAL A 66 11.05 5.28 -12.88
CA VAL A 66 10.43 6.26 -11.97
C VAL A 66 11.11 7.62 -12.11
N THR A 67 10.53 8.49 -12.93
CA THR A 67 10.96 9.89 -13.08
C THR A 67 10.43 10.78 -11.95
N GLU A 68 11.05 11.95 -11.71
CA GLU A 68 10.56 12.93 -10.72
C GLU A 68 9.10 13.36 -10.95
N GLU A 69 8.69 13.48 -12.21
CA GLU A 69 7.30 13.78 -12.55
C GLU A 69 6.36 12.64 -12.12
N LYS A 70 6.74 11.38 -12.37
CA LYS A 70 5.96 10.22 -11.92
C LYS A 70 5.86 10.17 -10.40
N LYS A 71 6.95 10.44 -9.67
CA LYS A 71 6.94 10.51 -8.19
C LYS A 71 5.94 11.54 -7.68
N LYS A 72 5.91 12.74 -8.28
CA LYS A 72 4.94 13.78 -7.93
C LYS A 72 3.51 13.31 -8.17
N LYS A 73 3.22 12.70 -9.32
CA LYS A 73 1.89 12.16 -9.65
C LYS A 73 1.44 11.08 -8.66
N LEU A 74 2.31 10.12 -8.33
CA LEU A 74 1.99 9.04 -7.40
C LEU A 74 1.72 9.55 -5.97
N LYS A 75 2.48 10.55 -5.50
CA LYS A 75 2.21 11.22 -4.22
C LYS A 75 0.88 11.96 -4.22
N LEU A 76 0.51 12.60 -5.33
CA LEU A 76 -0.78 13.28 -5.49
C LEU A 76 -1.95 12.28 -5.47
N ILE A 77 -1.80 11.11 -6.09
CA ILE A 77 -2.80 10.04 -6.03
C ILE A 77 -2.99 9.57 -4.59
N GLU A 78 -1.91 9.23 -3.88
CA GLU A 78 -1.97 8.83 -2.47
C GLU A 78 -2.66 9.91 -1.61
N ALA A 79 -2.26 11.17 -1.76
CA ALA A 79 -2.86 12.29 -1.03
C ALA A 79 -4.35 12.47 -1.36
N SER A 80 -4.76 12.27 -2.61
CA SER A 80 -6.16 12.39 -3.03
C SER A 80 -7.03 11.28 -2.43
N ILE A 81 -6.48 10.06 -2.34
CA ILE A 81 -7.15 8.94 -1.67
C ILE A 81 -7.43 9.29 -0.20
N HIS A 82 -6.42 9.78 0.52
CA HIS A 82 -6.52 10.15 1.94
C HIS A 82 -7.43 11.34 2.20
N ASN A 83 -7.27 12.41 1.43
CA ASN A 83 -7.85 13.71 1.76
C ASN A 83 -9.19 13.98 1.07
N LYS A 84 -9.55 13.22 0.02
CA LYS A 84 -10.79 13.44 -0.75
C LYS A 84 -11.66 12.19 -0.81
N ILE A 85 -11.10 11.09 -1.31
CA ILE A 85 -11.88 9.87 -1.61
C ILE A 85 -12.35 9.18 -0.32
N LYS A 86 -11.48 8.96 0.66
CA LYS A 86 -11.87 8.30 1.92
C LYS A 86 -12.89 9.11 2.73
N PRO A 87 -12.75 10.44 2.90
CA PRO A 87 -13.80 11.26 3.51
C PRO A 87 -15.13 11.16 2.75
N GLN A 88 -15.12 11.26 1.42
CA GLN A 88 -16.32 11.16 0.60
C GLN A 88 -16.99 9.77 0.73
N LEU A 89 -16.18 8.69 0.75
CA LEU A 89 -16.65 7.34 0.99
C LEU A 89 -17.36 7.22 2.35
N LYS A 90 -16.83 7.84 3.41
CA LYS A 90 -17.49 7.83 4.74
C LYS A 90 -18.86 8.51 4.71
N VAL A 91 -18.98 9.65 4.02
CA VAL A 91 -20.27 10.35 3.85
C VAL A 91 -21.25 9.45 3.10
N TYR A 92 -20.82 8.89 1.97
CA TYR A 92 -21.62 7.96 1.18
C TYR A 92 -22.06 6.72 1.99
N GLU A 93 -21.15 6.09 2.73
CA GLU A 93 -21.45 4.96 3.61
C GLU A 93 -22.52 5.28 4.67
N GLN A 94 -22.44 6.46 5.27
CA GLN A 94 -23.42 6.90 6.27
C GLN A 94 -24.81 7.08 5.66
N LYS A 95 -24.89 7.68 4.47
CA LYS A 95 -26.15 7.86 3.74
C LYS A 95 -26.78 6.51 3.39
N VAL A 96 -26.00 5.56 2.87
CA VAL A 96 -26.49 4.20 2.57
C VAL A 96 -27.02 3.49 3.82
N LYS A 97 -26.34 3.64 4.96
CA LYS A 97 -26.76 3.00 6.22
C LYS A 97 -28.05 3.60 6.80
N ALA A 98 -28.35 4.86 6.50
CA ALA A 98 -29.55 5.53 6.99
C ALA A 98 -30.82 5.08 6.26
N ILE A 99 -30.70 4.52 5.06
CA ILE A 99 -31.84 4.02 4.29
C ILE A 99 -32.40 2.75 4.96
N ASN A 100 -33.70 2.77 5.24
CA ASN A 100 -34.39 1.68 5.91
C ASN A 100 -35.73 1.40 5.22
N PRO A 101 -35.74 0.61 4.14
CA PRO A 101 -36.96 0.29 3.41
C PRO A 101 -37.95 -0.48 4.31
N GLU A 102 -39.24 -0.32 4.07
CA GLU A 102 -40.27 -0.93 4.93
C GLU A 102 -40.50 -2.41 4.60
N THR A 103 -40.59 -2.73 3.31
CA THR A 103 -40.97 -4.04 2.76
C THR A 103 -39.74 -4.93 2.49
N SER A 104 -39.95 -6.24 2.51
CA SER A 104 -38.89 -7.23 2.23
C SER A 104 -38.29 -7.06 0.83
N GLU A 105 -39.14 -6.78 -0.15
CA GLU A 105 -38.78 -6.69 -1.55
C GLU A 105 -37.85 -5.50 -1.82
N VAL A 106 -38.14 -4.34 -1.23
CA VAL A 106 -37.27 -3.17 -1.36
C VAL A 106 -35.99 -3.34 -0.53
N LYS A 107 -36.04 -4.03 0.63
CA LYS A 107 -34.84 -4.41 1.39
C LYS A 107 -33.90 -5.29 0.58
N ASP A 108 -34.42 -6.24 -0.18
CA ASP A 108 -33.59 -7.12 -1.03
C ASP A 108 -32.87 -6.34 -2.12
N VAL A 109 -33.56 -5.40 -2.78
CA VAL A 109 -32.95 -4.48 -3.75
C VAL A 109 -31.89 -3.59 -3.08
N HIS A 110 -32.18 -3.03 -1.91
CA HIS A 110 -31.24 -2.21 -1.16
C HIS A 110 -30.01 -3.00 -0.68
N ASN A 111 -30.17 -4.29 -0.36
CA ASN A 111 -29.07 -5.17 0.00
C ASN A 111 -28.10 -5.41 -1.17
N ILE A 112 -28.56 -5.40 -2.43
CA ILE A 112 -27.66 -5.39 -3.60
C ILE A 112 -26.77 -4.14 -3.55
N TYR A 113 -27.37 -2.97 -3.36
CA TYR A 113 -26.64 -1.71 -3.28
C TYR A 113 -25.61 -1.69 -2.12
N LYS A 114 -25.98 -2.22 -0.94
CA LYS A 114 -25.04 -2.38 0.19
C LYS A 114 -23.86 -3.28 -0.16
N ARG A 115 -24.09 -4.40 -0.86
CA ARG A 115 -23.01 -5.30 -1.30
C ARG A 115 -22.09 -4.59 -2.29
N ASN A 116 -22.64 -3.78 -3.20
CA ASN A 116 -21.83 -2.98 -4.13
C ASN A 116 -20.97 -1.95 -3.40
N LEU A 117 -21.52 -1.23 -2.43
CA LEU A 117 -20.76 -0.31 -1.57
C LEU A 117 -19.57 -1.02 -0.89
N ILE A 118 -19.75 -2.23 -0.36
CA ILE A 118 -18.66 -3.01 0.26
C ILE A 118 -17.55 -3.28 -0.76
N LYS A 119 -17.89 -3.66 -2.00
CA LYS A 119 -16.91 -3.88 -3.07
C LYS A 119 -16.18 -2.58 -3.45
N LYS A 120 -16.90 -1.45 -3.55
CA LYS A 120 -16.30 -0.12 -3.80
C LYS A 120 -15.31 0.26 -2.69
N LYS A 121 -15.69 0.05 -1.43
CA LYS A 121 -14.82 0.28 -0.27
C LYS A 121 -13.56 -0.56 -0.35
N GLN A 122 -13.69 -1.86 -0.63
CA GLN A 122 -12.55 -2.76 -0.73
C GLN A 122 -11.58 -2.31 -1.82
N PHE A 123 -12.10 -1.96 -3.00
CA PHE A 123 -11.29 -1.40 -4.10
C PHE A 123 -10.51 -0.14 -3.66
N ILE A 124 -11.15 0.80 -2.96
CA ILE A 124 -10.49 2.03 -2.48
C ILE A 124 -9.36 1.70 -1.47
N LEU A 125 -9.59 0.74 -0.57
CA LEU A 125 -8.59 0.32 0.41
C LEU A 125 -7.41 -0.41 -0.24
N ASP A 126 -7.68 -1.26 -1.24
CA ASP A 126 -6.65 -1.95 -1.99
C ASP A 126 -5.80 -0.96 -2.79
N LEU A 127 -6.44 0.00 -3.44
CA LEU A 127 -5.76 1.09 -4.15
C LEU A 127 -4.91 1.96 -3.20
N GLU A 128 -5.43 2.31 -2.02
CA GLU A 128 -4.70 3.04 -0.99
C GLU A 128 -3.42 2.29 -0.59
N ASN A 129 -3.56 1.03 -0.20
CA ASN A 129 -2.45 0.19 0.24
C ASN A 129 -1.42 0.03 -0.88
N TYR A 130 -1.87 -0.16 -2.12
CA TYR A 130 -0.98 -0.25 -3.27
C TYR A 130 -0.16 1.04 -3.47
N MET A 131 -0.82 2.19 -3.50
CA MET A 131 -0.17 3.50 -3.69
C MET A 131 0.84 3.80 -2.58
N GLN A 132 0.48 3.49 -1.33
CA GLN A 132 1.37 3.64 -0.18
C GLN A 132 2.63 2.78 -0.31
N LEU A 133 2.46 1.49 -0.59
CA LEU A 133 3.59 0.56 -0.75
C LEU A 133 4.48 0.96 -1.93
N PHE A 134 3.89 1.41 -3.04
CA PHE A 134 4.65 1.83 -4.21
C PHE A 134 5.49 3.09 -3.93
N ASN A 135 4.88 4.11 -3.29
CA ASN A 135 5.62 5.31 -2.87
C ASN A 135 6.71 4.98 -1.85
N GLN A 136 6.47 4.06 -0.91
CA GLN A 136 7.48 3.57 0.02
C GLN A 136 8.62 2.85 -0.69
N SER A 137 8.33 2.04 -1.72
CA SER A 137 9.34 1.35 -2.52
C SER A 137 10.27 2.35 -3.22
N ILE A 138 9.72 3.43 -3.79
CA ILE A 138 10.51 4.49 -4.43
C ILE A 138 11.43 5.16 -3.41
N GLN A 139 10.90 5.57 -2.25
CA GLN A 139 11.68 6.22 -1.20
C GLN A 139 12.78 5.31 -0.66
N SER A 140 12.49 4.01 -0.51
CA SER A 140 13.46 3.04 -0.04
C SER A 140 14.63 2.88 -1.02
N ASN A 141 14.33 2.81 -2.32
CA ASN A 141 15.34 2.75 -3.37
C ASN A 141 16.19 4.04 -3.45
N GLU A 142 15.59 5.21 -3.28
CA GLU A 142 16.32 6.49 -3.20
C GLU A 142 17.30 6.51 -2.03
N LYS A 143 16.87 6.07 -0.85
CA LYS A 143 17.75 5.99 0.32
C LYS A 143 18.89 4.98 0.11
N ILE A 144 18.60 3.83 -0.50
CA ILE A 144 19.63 2.85 -0.86
C ILE A 144 20.70 3.51 -1.75
N LEU A 145 20.29 4.25 -2.79
CA LEU A 145 21.21 5.00 -3.65
C LEU A 145 22.01 6.06 -2.89
N GLN A 146 21.35 6.81 -2.00
CA GLN A 146 22.01 7.81 -1.16
C GLN A 146 23.08 7.17 -0.25
N TYR A 147 22.77 6.04 0.40
CA TYR A 147 23.75 5.34 1.23
C TYR A 147 24.92 4.80 0.41
N THR A 148 24.68 4.35 -0.83
CA THR A 148 25.77 3.98 -1.76
C THR A 148 26.65 5.17 -2.12
N GLN A 149 26.08 6.36 -2.36
CA GLN A 149 26.86 7.57 -2.63
C GLN A 149 27.72 7.99 -1.42
N VAL A 150 27.18 7.90 -0.21
CA VAL A 150 27.93 8.19 1.03
C VAL A 150 29.05 7.15 1.24
N PHE A 151 28.78 5.88 0.94
CA PHE A 151 29.80 4.82 0.95
C PHE A 151 30.96 5.16 0.01
N GLU A 152 30.68 5.44 -1.27
CA GLU A 152 31.72 5.73 -2.27
C GLU A 152 32.52 6.99 -1.92
N LYS A 153 31.85 8.04 -1.42
CA LYS A 153 32.52 9.26 -0.96
C LYS A 153 33.52 8.95 0.16
N ASN A 154 33.13 8.17 1.15
CA ASN A 154 34.01 7.85 2.29
C ASN A 154 35.09 6.84 1.92
N LYS A 155 34.82 5.93 0.98
CA LYS A 155 35.84 5.06 0.39
C LYS A 155 36.96 5.89 -0.26
N ASN A 156 36.59 6.82 -1.14
CA ASN A 156 37.55 7.73 -1.79
C ASN A 156 38.33 8.56 -0.75
N LEU A 157 37.66 9.05 0.30
CA LEU A 157 38.32 9.80 1.37
C LEU A 157 39.30 8.92 2.18
N SER A 158 38.94 7.67 2.44
CA SER A 158 39.81 6.70 3.11
C SER A 158 41.07 6.41 2.28
N GLU A 159 40.91 6.23 0.97
CA GLU A 159 42.03 6.04 0.03
C GLU A 159 42.94 7.29 -0.05
N GLN A 160 42.36 8.49 -0.05
CA GLN A 160 43.12 9.74 0.00
C GLN A 160 43.98 9.84 1.27
N TYR A 161 43.43 9.48 2.44
CA TYR A 161 44.21 9.44 3.67
C TYR A 161 45.31 8.39 3.62
N ALA A 162 45.02 7.19 3.09
CA ALA A 162 46.00 6.13 2.94
C ALA A 162 47.21 6.56 2.10
N ASN A 163 46.98 7.27 1.00
CA ASN A 163 48.03 7.79 0.11
C ASN A 163 48.92 8.88 0.75
N GLN A 164 48.51 9.46 1.88
CA GLN A 164 49.27 10.48 2.61
C GLN A 164 50.08 9.92 3.79
N ILE A 165 49.98 8.62 4.06
CA ILE A 165 50.67 7.98 5.18
C ILE A 165 52.15 7.78 4.83
N SER A 166 53.03 8.16 5.76
CA SER A 166 54.47 7.89 5.64
C SER A 166 54.75 6.39 5.64
N ALA A 167 55.53 5.91 4.68
CA ALA A 167 55.95 4.51 4.57
C ALA A 167 56.95 4.05 5.66
N LYS A 168 57.29 4.92 6.63
CA LYS A 168 58.24 4.62 7.71
C LYS A 168 57.77 5.18 9.05
N GLY A 169 58.24 4.55 10.12
CA GLY A 169 58.03 5.00 11.49
C GLY A 169 56.67 4.63 12.05
N LYS A 170 56.15 5.47 12.95
CA LYS A 170 54.90 5.23 13.67
C LYS A 170 53.67 5.17 12.75
N ASP A 171 53.64 6.02 11.74
CA ASP A 171 52.56 6.09 10.75
C ASP A 171 52.37 4.76 10.00
N ALA A 172 53.48 4.14 9.56
CA ALA A 172 53.45 2.85 8.89
C ALA A 172 52.90 1.73 9.80
N LYS A 173 53.33 1.68 11.06
CA LYS A 173 52.85 0.68 12.03
C LYS A 173 51.36 0.83 12.36
N GLU A 174 50.91 2.06 12.59
CA GLU A 174 49.50 2.32 12.86
C GLU A 174 48.63 2.07 11.62
N TYR A 175 49.16 2.32 10.43
CA TYR A 175 48.51 1.96 9.16
C TYR A 175 48.37 0.45 8.97
N GLU A 176 49.44 -0.32 9.15
CA GLU A 176 49.41 -1.79 9.05
C GLU A 176 48.35 -2.38 10.00
N LEU A 177 48.33 -1.93 11.26
CA LEU A 177 47.31 -2.33 12.24
C LEU A 177 45.89 -2.04 11.74
N LEU A 178 45.65 -0.85 11.19
CA LEU A 178 44.34 -0.47 10.68
C LEU A 178 43.96 -1.25 9.42
N ALA A 179 44.92 -1.46 8.51
CA ALA A 179 44.73 -2.20 7.28
C ALA A 179 44.37 -3.67 7.55
N ASP A 180 45.03 -4.31 8.51
CA ASP A 180 44.73 -5.69 8.92
C ASP A 180 43.28 -5.81 9.44
N ILE A 181 42.84 -4.87 10.28
CA ILE A 181 41.47 -4.82 10.78
C ILE A 181 40.47 -4.67 9.62
N ILE A 182 40.77 -3.78 8.66
CA ILE A 182 39.89 -3.54 7.52
C ILE A 182 39.81 -4.75 6.60
N ASN A 183 40.94 -5.40 6.32
CA ASN A 183 41.03 -6.57 5.46
C ASN A 183 40.27 -7.77 6.06
N ASP A 184 40.51 -8.08 7.33
CA ASP A 184 39.78 -9.11 8.09
C ASP A 184 38.26 -8.86 8.06
N ASN A 185 37.86 -7.61 8.34
CA ASN A 185 36.45 -7.24 8.32
C ASN A 185 35.85 -7.35 6.90
N SER A 186 36.59 -7.02 5.85
CA SER A 186 36.15 -7.08 4.45
C SER A 186 35.93 -8.53 4.02
N GLU A 187 36.86 -9.43 4.34
CA GLU A 187 36.74 -10.86 4.06
C GLU A 187 35.53 -11.48 4.77
N GLN A 188 35.37 -11.19 6.06
CA GLN A 188 34.21 -11.65 6.82
C GLN A 188 32.90 -11.05 6.30
N LEU A 189 32.90 -9.78 5.89
CA LEU A 189 31.72 -9.13 5.31
C LEU A 189 31.30 -9.83 4.03
N LYS A 190 32.25 -10.13 3.13
CA LYS A 190 31.99 -10.86 1.87
C LYS A 190 31.25 -12.16 2.13
N ASN A 191 31.78 -13.00 3.01
CA ASN A 191 31.15 -14.28 3.37
C ASN A 191 29.75 -14.09 3.96
N LYS A 192 29.53 -13.02 4.74
CA LYS A 192 28.22 -12.75 5.33
C LYS A 192 27.20 -12.28 4.30
N VAL A 193 27.59 -11.44 3.34
CA VAL A 193 26.65 -10.90 2.35
C VAL A 193 26.28 -11.93 1.29
N GLU A 194 27.13 -12.93 1.03
CA GLU A 194 26.84 -14.04 0.12
C GLU A 194 25.54 -14.78 0.51
N TYR A 195 25.23 -14.89 1.81
CA TYR A 195 23.96 -15.47 2.27
C TYR A 195 22.73 -14.77 1.67
N LEU A 196 22.80 -13.45 1.40
CA LEU A 196 21.69 -12.68 0.83
C LEU A 196 21.41 -13.05 -0.64
N SER A 197 22.37 -13.67 -1.32
CA SER A 197 22.27 -14.13 -2.71
C SER A 197 21.78 -15.58 -2.85
N THR A 198 21.58 -16.29 -1.73
CA THR A 198 21.06 -17.66 -1.73
C THR A 198 19.56 -17.73 -2.07
N ASP A 199 19.02 -18.95 -2.18
CA ASP A 199 17.60 -19.25 -2.36
C ASP A 199 16.76 -19.10 -1.08
N ALA A 200 17.36 -18.67 0.03
CA ALA A 200 16.66 -18.39 1.28
C ALA A 200 15.46 -17.45 1.07
N THR A 201 14.39 -17.69 1.81
CA THR A 201 13.18 -16.86 1.76
C THR A 201 13.47 -15.42 2.20
N VAL A 202 12.64 -14.48 1.75
CA VAL A 202 12.73 -13.07 2.18
C VAL A 202 12.77 -12.96 3.71
N LYS A 203 11.92 -13.70 4.42
CA LYS A 203 11.87 -13.70 5.89
C LYS A 203 13.20 -14.15 6.51
N GLN A 204 13.79 -15.23 6.00
CA GLN A 204 15.10 -15.72 6.46
C GLN A 204 16.22 -14.70 6.19
N LYS A 205 16.23 -14.06 5.02
CA LYS A 205 17.19 -13.01 4.68
C LYS A 205 17.06 -11.80 5.60
N GLN A 206 15.84 -11.36 5.89
CA GLN A 206 15.58 -10.25 6.83
C GLN A 206 16.05 -10.56 8.24
N GLN A 207 15.77 -11.77 8.74
CA GLN A 207 16.25 -12.22 10.05
C GLN A 207 17.78 -12.31 10.10
N TYR A 208 18.40 -12.77 9.02
CA TYR A 208 19.86 -12.80 8.92
C TYR A 208 20.47 -11.39 8.94
N ILE A 209 19.89 -10.43 8.20
CA ILE A 209 20.31 -9.03 8.25
C ILE A 209 20.26 -8.51 9.69
N GLU A 210 19.14 -8.70 10.38
CA GLU A 210 18.93 -8.19 11.74
C GLU A 210 19.85 -8.83 12.77
N ASN A 211 19.99 -10.16 12.72
CA ASN A 211 20.59 -10.93 13.82
C ASN A 211 22.07 -11.25 13.59
N LYS A 212 22.57 -11.13 12.36
CA LYS A 212 23.95 -11.50 12.01
C LYS A 212 24.70 -10.36 11.34
N LEU A 213 24.16 -9.78 10.28
CA LEU A 213 24.87 -8.77 9.49
C LEU A 213 24.99 -7.43 10.21
N LEU A 214 23.87 -6.87 10.72
CA LEU A 214 23.89 -5.59 11.42
C LEU A 214 24.73 -5.63 12.71
N PRO A 215 24.66 -6.67 13.57
CA PRO A 215 25.53 -6.79 14.73
C PRO A 215 27.01 -6.88 14.36
N PHE A 216 27.36 -7.62 13.29
CA PHE A 216 28.72 -7.69 12.79
C PHE A 216 29.25 -6.31 12.36
N LEU A 217 28.48 -5.57 11.55
CA LEU A 217 28.88 -4.23 11.11
C LEU A 217 29.06 -3.26 12.28
N LYS A 218 28.20 -3.33 13.30
CA LYS A 218 28.35 -2.54 14.53
C LYS A 218 29.61 -2.92 15.30
N SER A 219 29.88 -4.22 15.45
CA SER A 219 31.11 -4.69 16.09
C SER A 219 32.37 -4.20 15.38
N ASN A 220 32.34 -4.05 14.06
CA ASN A 220 33.46 -3.51 13.30
C ASN A 220 33.67 -2.01 13.59
N VAL A 221 32.60 -1.24 13.73
CA VAL A 221 32.65 0.16 14.17
C VAL A 221 33.27 0.26 15.57
N ASP A 222 32.83 -0.59 16.50
CA ASP A 222 33.34 -0.60 17.88
C ASP A 222 34.83 -0.96 17.91
N LYS A 223 35.25 -1.99 17.18
CA LYS A 223 36.66 -2.40 17.04
C LYS A 223 37.51 -1.25 16.52
N LEU A 224 37.07 -0.57 15.46
CA LEU A 224 37.78 0.58 14.90
C LEU A 224 37.88 1.75 15.89
N ASN A 225 36.80 2.07 16.61
CA ASN A 225 36.81 3.15 17.61
C ASN A 225 37.79 2.87 18.76
N GLN A 226 37.97 1.59 19.11
CA GLN A 226 38.87 1.16 20.19
C GLN A 226 40.33 1.04 19.75
N THR A 227 40.62 0.95 18.44
CA THR A 227 41.99 0.91 17.92
C THR A 227 42.75 2.18 18.27
N GLN A 228 43.84 2.05 19.03
CA GLN A 228 44.67 3.18 19.45
C GLN A 228 45.47 3.72 18.25
N ILE A 229 45.08 4.89 17.75
CA ILE A 229 45.71 5.56 16.61
C ILE A 229 45.94 7.02 16.99
N SER A 230 47.14 7.52 16.73
CA SER A 230 47.53 8.89 17.06
C SER A 230 48.14 9.65 15.89
N SER A 231 48.51 8.96 14.82
CA SER A 231 48.86 9.56 13.53
C SER A 231 47.65 10.25 12.91
N LYS A 232 47.84 11.48 12.43
CA LYS A 232 46.77 12.32 11.86
C LYS A 232 46.14 11.69 10.62
N HIS A 233 46.96 11.18 9.69
CA HIS A 233 46.47 10.61 8.43
C HIS A 233 45.80 9.25 8.68
N VAL A 234 46.38 8.40 9.53
CA VAL A 234 45.78 7.12 9.93
C VAL A 234 44.45 7.35 10.67
N LEU A 235 44.36 8.37 11.53
CA LEU A 235 43.12 8.76 12.20
C LEU A 235 42.05 9.22 11.19
N GLY A 236 42.44 9.94 10.15
CA GLY A 236 41.55 10.32 9.05
C GLY A 236 41.00 9.10 8.32
N MET A 237 41.87 8.16 7.95
CA MET A 237 41.49 6.89 7.32
C MET A 237 40.52 6.09 8.20
N ARG A 238 40.78 5.99 9.50
CA ARG A 238 39.90 5.32 10.47
C ARG A 238 38.52 5.96 10.52
N LYS A 239 38.43 7.29 10.59
CA LYS A 239 37.15 8.02 10.59
C LYS A 239 36.37 7.77 9.31
N ALA A 240 37.01 7.91 8.15
CA ALA A 240 36.36 7.62 6.86
C ALA A 240 35.86 6.17 6.79
N THR A 241 36.66 5.21 7.28
CA THR A 241 36.28 3.81 7.36
C THR A 241 35.07 3.57 8.29
N ILE A 242 34.99 4.26 9.43
CA ILE A 242 33.81 4.17 10.31
C ILE A 242 32.55 4.67 9.60
N GLU A 243 32.66 5.77 8.84
CA GLU A 243 31.53 6.29 8.04
C GLU A 243 31.11 5.32 6.93
N ILE A 244 32.06 4.57 6.33
CA ILE A 244 31.75 3.45 5.42
C ILE A 244 30.86 2.42 6.12
N TYR A 245 31.22 1.98 7.33
CA TYR A 245 30.42 1.00 8.09
C TYR A 245 29.04 1.53 8.48
N TYR A 246 28.93 2.80 8.90
CA TYR A 246 27.61 3.41 9.12
C TYR A 246 26.75 3.47 7.86
N SER A 247 27.36 3.76 6.71
CA SER A 247 26.67 3.73 5.41
C SER A 247 26.15 2.32 5.11
N LEU A 248 26.97 1.27 5.35
CA LEU A 248 26.55 -0.13 5.18
C LEU A 248 25.43 -0.53 6.16
N ILE A 249 25.51 -0.12 7.43
CA ILE A 249 24.47 -0.38 8.43
C ILE A 249 23.12 0.20 7.97
N ASN A 250 23.13 1.45 7.50
CA ASN A 250 21.92 2.11 7.02
C ASN A 250 21.42 1.49 5.71
N TYR A 251 22.33 1.17 4.78
CA TYR A 251 22.01 0.44 3.56
C TYR A 251 21.27 -0.87 3.85
N TYR A 252 21.81 -1.73 4.74
CA TYR A 252 21.18 -3.03 5.00
C TYR A 252 19.89 -2.94 5.82
N ARG A 253 19.76 -1.94 6.70
CA ARG A 253 18.48 -1.62 7.34
C ARG A 253 17.41 -1.26 6.32
N GLU A 254 17.74 -0.39 5.38
CA GLU A 254 16.82 0.02 4.33
C GLU A 254 16.53 -1.12 3.35
N ARG A 255 17.53 -1.92 2.96
CA ARG A 255 17.34 -3.09 2.11
C ARG A 255 16.39 -4.12 2.75
N LYS A 256 16.45 -4.31 4.07
CA LYS A 256 15.50 -5.15 4.82
C LYS A 256 14.06 -4.63 4.69
N LEU A 257 13.88 -3.30 4.75
CA LEU A 257 12.57 -2.66 4.54
C LEU A 257 12.10 -2.80 3.10
N ALA A 258 12.96 -2.53 2.12
CA ALA A 258 12.69 -2.69 0.69
C ALA A 258 12.19 -4.11 0.37
N MET A 259 12.89 -5.14 0.84
CA MET A 259 12.49 -6.55 0.66
C MET A 259 11.06 -6.82 1.16
N ASN A 260 10.66 -6.22 2.29
CA ASN A 260 9.30 -6.37 2.83
C ASN A 260 8.27 -5.71 1.92
N ILE A 261 8.56 -4.50 1.45
CA ILE A 261 7.69 -3.72 0.57
C ILE A 261 7.52 -4.45 -0.77
N GLU A 262 8.63 -4.89 -1.37
CA GLU A 262 8.65 -5.67 -2.62
C GLU A 262 7.79 -6.95 -2.49
N THR A 263 7.93 -7.68 -1.37
CA THR A 263 7.11 -8.88 -1.11
C THR A 263 5.62 -8.57 -1.02
N LYS A 264 5.25 -7.47 -0.33
CA LYS A 264 3.86 -7.04 -0.22
C LYS A 264 3.28 -6.61 -1.57
N LEU A 265 4.07 -5.90 -2.38
CA LEU A 265 3.67 -5.48 -3.72
C LEU A 265 3.48 -6.68 -4.66
N GLN A 266 4.39 -7.66 -4.63
CA GLN A 266 4.30 -8.88 -5.45
C GLN A 266 3.07 -9.73 -5.13
N ASN A 267 2.67 -9.79 -3.86
CA ASN A 267 1.51 -10.56 -3.42
C ASN A 267 0.17 -9.83 -3.62
N MET A 268 0.20 -8.59 -4.10
CA MET A 268 -1.01 -7.81 -4.33
C MET A 268 -1.57 -8.08 -5.74
N PRO A 269 -2.88 -8.28 -5.91
CA PRO A 269 -3.49 -8.53 -7.21
C PRO A 269 -3.64 -7.22 -8.01
N ILE A 270 -2.52 -6.60 -8.38
CA ILE A 270 -2.47 -5.27 -9.01
C ILE A 270 -3.31 -5.22 -10.28
N GLN A 271 -3.24 -6.26 -11.12
CA GLN A 271 -4.06 -6.31 -12.33
C GLN A 271 -5.55 -6.31 -12.03
N ASP A 272 -5.98 -6.96 -10.96
CA ASP A 272 -7.39 -6.96 -10.57
C ASP A 272 -7.79 -5.60 -10.01
N ILE A 273 -6.94 -4.98 -9.19
CA ILE A 273 -7.15 -3.61 -8.71
C ILE A 273 -7.31 -2.65 -9.90
N LEU A 274 -6.41 -2.69 -10.88
CA LEU A 274 -6.45 -1.80 -12.04
C LEU A 274 -7.63 -2.10 -12.97
N LYS A 275 -7.95 -3.38 -13.22
CA LYS A 275 -9.13 -3.79 -14.01
C LYS A 275 -10.44 -3.39 -13.32
N ASN A 276 -10.47 -3.41 -12.00
CA ASN A 276 -11.66 -3.06 -11.22
C ASN A 276 -12.07 -1.60 -11.35
N THR A 277 -11.20 -0.70 -11.84
CA THR A 277 -11.55 0.71 -12.11
C THR A 277 -12.78 0.86 -13.01
N LYS A 278 -12.91 0.02 -14.05
CA LYS A 278 -14.09 -0.01 -14.92
C LYS A 278 -15.27 -0.69 -14.26
N TYR A 279 -15.03 -1.81 -13.58
CA TYR A 279 -16.06 -2.58 -12.89
C TYR A 279 -16.78 -1.76 -11.81
N ILE A 280 -16.05 -0.97 -11.02
CA ILE A 280 -16.62 -0.13 -9.95
C ILE A 280 -17.60 0.91 -10.50
N LYS A 281 -17.46 1.33 -11.76
CA LYS A 281 -18.40 2.27 -12.40
C LYS A 281 -19.71 1.63 -12.84
N SER A 282 -19.68 0.35 -13.23
CA SER A 282 -20.85 -0.39 -13.71
C SER A 282 -21.45 -1.33 -12.65
N ILE A 283 -20.91 -1.32 -11.43
CA ILE A 283 -21.27 -2.31 -10.41
C ILE A 283 -22.74 -2.20 -9.96
N ASP A 284 -23.34 -1.02 -10.11
CA ASP A 284 -24.73 -0.78 -9.72
C ASP A 284 -25.75 -1.10 -10.81
N ASP A 285 -25.31 -1.55 -11.99
CA ASP A 285 -26.21 -1.96 -13.06
C ASP A 285 -27.14 -3.09 -12.58
N GLU A 286 -26.63 -4.03 -11.77
CA GLU A 286 -27.44 -5.09 -11.15
C GLU A 286 -28.51 -4.52 -10.21
N TYR A 287 -28.17 -3.47 -9.45
CA TYR A 287 -29.10 -2.78 -8.57
C TYR A 287 -30.21 -2.08 -9.37
N TYR A 288 -29.84 -1.35 -10.43
CA TYR A 288 -30.80 -0.64 -11.27
C TYR A 288 -31.77 -1.61 -11.98
N GLU A 289 -31.26 -2.74 -12.47
CA GLU A 289 -32.08 -3.79 -13.07
C GLU A 289 -33.02 -4.45 -12.06
N ALA A 290 -32.55 -4.72 -10.83
CA ALA A 290 -33.39 -5.27 -9.78
C ALA A 290 -34.52 -4.31 -9.38
N LEU A 291 -34.20 -3.01 -9.24
CA LEU A 291 -35.18 -1.98 -8.93
C LEU A 291 -36.23 -1.86 -10.05
N ARG A 292 -35.81 -1.84 -11.32
CA ARG A 292 -36.70 -1.76 -12.49
C ARG A 292 -37.67 -2.95 -12.54
N LYS A 293 -37.17 -4.18 -12.34
CA LYS A 293 -38.02 -5.39 -12.30
C LYS A 293 -39.02 -5.35 -11.16
N LEU A 294 -38.59 -4.84 -9.99
CA LEU A 294 -39.48 -4.68 -8.84
C LEU A 294 -40.59 -3.66 -9.14
N GLU A 295 -40.29 -2.56 -9.81
CA GLU A 295 -41.30 -1.59 -10.27
C GLU A 295 -42.29 -2.21 -11.25
N GLU A 296 -41.81 -2.95 -12.26
CA GLU A 296 -42.66 -3.58 -13.27
C GLU A 296 -43.63 -4.61 -12.68
N LYS A 297 -43.20 -5.35 -11.66
CA LYS A 297 -44.03 -6.35 -10.98
C LYS A 297 -45.16 -5.74 -10.14
N ASN A 298 -45.02 -4.47 -9.73
CA ASN A 298 -45.94 -3.79 -8.81
C ASN A 298 -46.64 -2.57 -9.45
N LYS A 299 -46.66 -2.50 -10.79
CA LYS A 299 -47.54 -1.62 -11.59
C LYS A 299 -48.89 -2.28 -11.80
#